data_AF-A0A427A5J8-F1
#
_entry.id   AF-A0A427A5J8-F1
#
_cell.length_a   1.000
_cell.length_b   1.000
_cell.length_c   1.000
_cell.angle_alpha   90.00
_cell.angle_beta   90.00
_cell.angle_gamma   90.00
#
_symmetry.space_group_name_H-M   'P 1'
#
loop_
_entity.id
_entity.type
_entity.pdbx_description
1 polymer ?
#
loop_
_entity_poly.entity_id
_entity_poly.type
_entity_poly.pdbx_seq_one_letter_code
_entity_poly.pdbx_strand_id
1 'polypeptide(L)'
;MVDLIHMLRLLNLCFLFSKKPYAVLLESTGYTEHDVLLKEPKAGLLKPAFTILRDRNSKSFLLVIRGALSLKDKLTAATGELVPFHHLVSHEGSICNLITGYAHCGMVAAAHWIAKCATPCLLKAVNEYPDYNIKIIGHSMGAAVAAILSYILREHEEFLSSTCVAFGPGMYLCISYCIF
;
A
#
# COMPACT_ATOMS: atom_id res chain seq x y z
N MET A 1 5.23 22.35 9.37
CA MET A 1 5.19 21.64 10.67
C MET A 1 4.08 20.59 10.71
N VAL A 2 2.86 20.92 10.26
CA VAL A 2 1.70 19.99 10.17
C VAL A 2 2.02 18.75 9.32
N ASP A 3 2.69 18.91 8.17
CA ASP A 3 3.02 17.77 7.30
C ASP A 3 4.00 16.78 7.94
N LEU A 4 4.98 17.26 8.70
CA LEU A 4 5.95 16.38 9.36
C LEU A 4 5.30 15.55 10.47
N ILE A 5 4.39 16.15 11.23
CA ILE A 5 3.62 15.47 12.27
C ILE A 5 2.74 14.38 11.65
N HIS A 6 2.09 14.70 10.52
CA HIS A 6 1.28 13.73 9.78
C HIS A 6 2.13 12.56 9.27
N MET A 7 3.29 12.84 8.68
CA MET A 7 4.20 11.80 8.19
C MET A 7 4.75 10.92 9.32
N LEU A 8 5.08 11.51 10.48
CA LEU A 8 5.49 10.77 11.67
C LEU A 8 4.37 9.85 12.18
N ARG A 9 3.12 10.31 12.16
CA ARG A 9 1.96 9.50 12.54
C ARG A 9 1.78 8.30 11.61
N LEU A 10 1.90 8.50 10.30
CA LEU A 10 1.83 7.41 9.31
C LEU A 10 3.00 6.42 9.48
N LEU A 11 4.21 6.91 9.71
CA LEU A 11 5.38 6.07 9.96
C LEU A 11 5.20 5.22 11.24
N ASN A 12 4.72 5.84 12.32
CA ASN A 12 4.43 5.14 13.57
C ASN A 12 3.36 4.05 13.37
N LEU A 13 2.31 4.34 12.59
CA LEU A 13 1.30 3.35 12.22
C LEU A 13 1.92 2.15 11.48
N CYS A 14 2.79 2.40 10.50
CA CYS A 14 3.52 1.32 9.80
C CYS A 14 4.39 0.48 10.75
N PHE A 15 5.09 1.12 11.70
CA PHE A 15 5.92 0.41 12.68
C PHE A 15 5.10 -0.41 13.67
N LEU A 16 4.00 0.15 14.19
CA LEU A 16 3.09 -0.55 15.09
C LEU A 16 2.49 -1.77 14.39
N PHE A 17 2.01 -1.61 13.15
CA PHE A 17 1.44 -2.73 12.38
C PHE A 17 2.46 -3.83 12.11
N SER A 18 3.73 -3.45 11.99
CA SER A 18 4.80 -4.39 11.77
C SER A 18 5.20 -5.12 13.05
N LYS A 19 5.43 -4.40 14.15
CA LYS A 19 6.15 -4.95 15.32
C LYS A 19 5.25 -5.30 16.50
N LYS A 20 4.00 -4.87 16.51
CA LYS A 20 3.10 -5.03 17.66
C LYS A 20 1.89 -5.89 17.32
N PRO A 21 1.28 -6.58 18.31
CA PRO A 21 -0.02 -7.18 18.14
C PRO A 21 -1.05 -6.14 17.68
N TYR A 22 -2.03 -6.57 16.90
CA TYR A 22 -3.01 -5.66 16.31
C TYR A 22 -3.83 -4.89 17.37
N ALA A 23 -4.14 -5.52 18.51
CA ALA A 23 -4.82 -4.84 19.62
C ALA A 23 -4.00 -3.65 20.16
N VAL A 24 -2.68 -3.82 20.28
CA VAL A 24 -1.76 -2.77 20.73
C VAL A 24 -1.65 -1.65 19.69
N LEU A 25 -1.74 -1.98 18.39
CA LEU A 25 -1.83 -0.96 17.34
C LEU A 25 -3.05 -0.07 17.58
N LEU A 26 -4.25 -0.66 17.70
CA LEU A 26 -5.50 0.08 17.86
C LEU A 26 -5.46 1.00 19.09
N GLU A 27 -5.02 0.45 20.23
CA GLU A 27 -4.83 1.20 21.48
C GLU A 27 -3.86 2.38 21.30
N SER A 28 -2.70 2.13 20.68
CA SER A 28 -1.63 3.14 20.53
C SER A 28 -1.97 4.22 19.51
N THR A 29 -2.83 3.94 18.53
CA THR A 29 -3.21 4.89 17.48
C THR A 29 -4.54 5.58 17.75
N GLY A 30 -5.30 5.12 18.74
CA GLY A 30 -6.66 5.58 19.00
C GLY A 30 -7.69 5.14 17.95
N TYR A 31 -7.36 4.12 17.14
CA TYR A 31 -8.34 3.51 16.22
C TYR A 31 -9.17 2.48 16.98
N THR A 32 -10.43 2.34 16.58
CA THR A 32 -11.34 1.34 17.15
C THR A 32 -11.57 0.22 16.14
N GLU A 33 -12.17 -0.89 16.57
CA GLU A 33 -12.58 -1.97 15.64
C GLU A 33 -13.56 -1.46 14.56
N HIS A 34 -14.34 -0.41 14.84
CA HIS A 34 -15.22 0.24 13.85
C HIS A 34 -14.46 1.03 12.77
N ASP A 35 -13.19 1.31 12.99
CA ASP A 35 -12.32 1.96 12.01
C ASP A 35 -11.63 0.94 11.11
N VAL A 36 -11.70 -0.36 11.44
CA VAL A 36 -11.07 -1.43 10.67
C VAL A 36 -12.05 -1.92 9.60
N LEU A 37 -11.76 -1.60 8.33
CA LEU A 37 -12.58 -2.05 7.20
C LEU A 37 -12.18 -3.44 6.72
N LEU A 38 -10.87 -3.72 6.73
CA LEU A 38 -10.31 -5.01 6.36
C LEU A 38 -9.02 -5.26 7.12
N LYS A 39 -8.81 -6.50 7.54
CA LYS A 39 -7.59 -6.93 8.21
C LYS A 39 -7.20 -8.30 7.67
N GLU A 40 -6.02 -8.37 7.07
CA GLU A 40 -5.43 -9.63 6.62
C GLU A 40 -4.16 -9.93 7.45
N PRO A 41 -4.28 -10.74 8.52
CA PRO A 41 -3.20 -10.92 9.49
C PRO A 41 -2.16 -11.97 9.07
N LYS A 42 -2.44 -12.84 8.09
CA LYS A 42 -1.56 -13.98 7.79
C LYS A 42 -0.58 -13.65 6.66
N ALA A 43 0.69 -13.51 7.01
CA ALA A 43 1.78 -13.48 6.04
C ALA A 43 1.92 -14.87 5.38
N GLY A 44 1.53 -14.96 4.11
CA GLY A 44 1.79 -16.12 3.25
C GLY A 44 2.94 -15.85 2.28
N LEU A 45 3.37 -16.88 1.54
CA LEU A 45 4.34 -16.69 0.45
C LEU A 45 3.75 -15.70 -0.58
N LEU A 46 4.45 -14.59 -0.85
CA LEU A 46 4.00 -13.47 -1.69
C LEU A 46 2.70 -12.78 -1.22
N LYS A 47 2.29 -12.98 0.03
CA LYS A 47 1.02 -12.45 0.58
C LYS A 47 1.32 -11.72 1.88
N PRO A 48 1.85 -10.48 1.81
CA PRO A 48 2.17 -9.71 3.00
C PRO A 48 0.90 -9.40 3.79
N ALA A 49 1.02 -9.28 5.12
CA ALA A 49 -0.09 -8.79 5.92
C ALA A 49 -0.42 -7.34 5.56
N PHE A 50 -1.70 -6.99 5.54
CA PHE A 50 -2.16 -5.62 5.30
C PHE A 50 -3.46 -5.33 6.06
N THR A 51 -3.80 -4.05 6.21
CA THR A 51 -5.08 -3.62 6.77
C THR A 51 -5.58 -2.36 6.09
N ILE A 52 -6.90 -2.17 6.07
CA ILE A 52 -7.57 -0.96 5.61
C ILE A 52 -8.25 -0.33 6.82
N LEU A 53 -7.85 0.90 7.14
CA LEU A 53 -8.39 1.70 8.23
C LEU A 53 -9.12 2.93 7.67
N ARG A 54 -10.28 3.25 8.22
CA ARG A 54 -10.95 4.53 7.97
C ARG A 54 -10.44 5.59 8.94
N ASP A 55 -9.54 6.45 8.47
CA ASP A 55 -9.03 7.58 9.24
C ASP A 55 -9.93 8.81 9.10
N ARG A 56 -10.82 9.00 10.08
CA ARG A 56 -11.74 10.16 10.13
C ARG A 56 -11.00 11.49 10.20
N ASN A 57 -9.83 11.52 10.83
CA ASN A 57 -9.05 12.74 11.05
C ASN A 57 -8.50 13.33 9.74
N SER A 58 -8.02 12.47 8.83
CA SER A 58 -7.53 12.89 7.52
C SER A 58 -8.51 12.62 6.39
N LYS A 59 -9.75 12.23 6.71
CA LYS A 59 -10.77 11.77 5.74
C LYS A 59 -10.15 10.85 4.69
N SER A 60 -9.53 9.78 5.15
CA SER A 60 -8.79 8.87 4.26
C SER A 60 -9.00 7.40 4.63
N PHE A 61 -9.02 6.54 3.63
CA PHE A 61 -8.84 5.09 3.78
C PHE A 61 -7.36 4.78 3.72
N LEU A 62 -6.78 4.40 4.87
CA LEU A 62 -5.37 4.03 4.99
C LEU A 62 -5.22 2.53 4.70
N LEU A 63 -4.66 2.20 3.54
CA LEU A 63 -4.24 0.83 3.22
C LEU A 63 -2.79 0.67 3.69
N VAL A 64 -2.60 0.01 4.83
CA VAL A 64 -1.31 -0.16 5.50
C VAL A 64 -0.72 -1.53 5.16
N ILE A 65 0.43 -1.56 4.51
CA ILE A 65 1.13 -2.80 4.13
C ILE A 65 2.29 -3.06 5.10
N ARG A 66 2.32 -4.27 5.66
CA ARG A 66 3.36 -4.69 6.60
C ARG A 66 4.71 -4.85 5.89
N GLY A 67 5.78 -4.40 6.54
CA GLY A 67 7.14 -4.72 6.09
C GLY A 67 7.55 -6.17 6.43
N ALA A 68 8.59 -6.65 5.76
CA ALA A 68 9.17 -7.98 5.97
C ALA A 68 9.71 -8.16 7.40
N LEU A 69 9.33 -9.24 8.08
CA LEU A 69 9.85 -9.58 9.42
C LEU A 69 10.37 -11.01 9.54
N SER A 70 10.05 -11.87 8.59
CA SER A 70 10.40 -13.30 8.60
C SER A 70 11.32 -13.70 7.44
N LEU A 71 11.97 -14.87 7.56
CA LEU A 71 12.80 -15.46 6.48
C LEU A 71 11.99 -15.68 5.18
N LYS A 72 10.67 -15.93 5.28
CA LYS A 72 9.76 -16.05 4.12
C LYS A 72 9.51 -14.71 3.43
N ASP A 73 9.45 -13.63 4.20
CA ASP A 73 9.39 -12.28 3.63
C ASP A 73 10.72 -11.92 2.96
N LYS A 74 11.85 -12.40 3.50
CA LYS A 74 13.17 -12.28 2.85
C LYS A 74 13.27 -13.12 1.57
N LEU A 75 12.65 -14.30 1.50
CA LEU A 75 12.57 -15.10 0.26
C LEU A 75 11.73 -14.39 -0.81
N THR A 76 10.63 -13.74 -0.41
CA THR A 76 9.84 -12.86 -1.29
C THR A 76 10.64 -11.66 -1.79
N ALA A 77 11.72 -11.29 -1.09
CA ALA A 77 12.71 -10.28 -1.48
C ALA A 77 13.98 -10.87 -2.16
N ALA A 78 14.11 -12.19 -2.22
CA ALA A 78 15.27 -12.91 -2.77
C ALA A 78 14.95 -13.69 -4.05
N THR A 79 13.69 -13.73 -4.50
CA THR A 79 13.35 -14.07 -5.88
C THR A 79 13.82 -12.93 -6.80
N GLY A 80 15.14 -12.73 -6.89
CA GLY A 80 15.82 -11.60 -7.53
C GLY A 80 15.63 -11.49 -9.05
N GLU A 81 14.62 -12.17 -9.58
CA GLU A 81 14.16 -12.01 -10.94
C GLU A 81 13.35 -10.71 -11.04
N LEU A 82 13.98 -9.73 -11.69
CA LEU A 82 13.32 -8.51 -12.12
C LEU A 82 12.38 -8.86 -13.27
N VAL A 83 11.10 -8.57 -13.09
CA VAL A 83 10.09 -8.69 -14.16
C VAL A 83 9.75 -7.31 -14.70
N PRO A 84 9.49 -7.19 -16.02
CA PRO A 84 8.97 -5.95 -16.56
C PRO A 84 7.62 -5.65 -15.93
N PHE A 85 7.49 -4.44 -15.39
CA PHE A 85 6.25 -3.88 -14.89
C PHE A 85 5.86 -2.72 -15.80
N HIS A 86 4.77 -2.92 -16.53
CA HIS A 86 4.21 -1.94 -17.45
C HIS A 86 2.99 -1.30 -16.78
N HIS A 87 2.99 0.02 -16.64
CA HIS A 87 1.79 0.75 -16.22
C HIS A 87 1.32 1.68 -17.34
N LEU A 88 0.01 1.66 -17.59
CA LEU A 88 -0.65 2.53 -18.55
C LEU A 88 -1.26 3.71 -17.79
N VAL A 89 -0.70 4.90 -18.01
CA VAL A 89 -1.32 6.15 -17.53
C VAL A 89 -2.28 6.63 -18.62
N SER A 90 -3.58 6.44 -18.39
CA SER A 90 -4.62 7.04 -19.22
C SER A 90 -4.92 8.45 -18.72
N HIS A 91 -4.71 9.45 -19.56
CA HIS A 91 -5.21 10.81 -19.34
C HIS A 91 -6.16 11.11 -20.50
N GLU A 92 -7.42 11.41 -20.20
CA GLU A 92 -8.42 11.89 -21.18
C GLU A 92 -8.52 11.03 -22.47
N GLY A 93 -8.72 9.71 -22.31
CA GLY A 93 -9.01 8.81 -23.45
C GLY A 93 -7.86 8.63 -24.44
N SER A 94 -6.66 9.16 -24.17
CA SER A 94 -5.45 8.94 -24.94
C SER A 94 -4.39 8.24 -24.07
N ILE A 95 -3.72 7.23 -24.64
CA ILE A 95 -2.64 6.48 -23.97
C ILE A 95 -1.46 7.45 -23.88
N CYS A 96 -1.24 8.04 -22.71
CA CYS A 96 -0.35 9.19 -22.61
C CYS A 96 1.07 8.84 -22.19
N ASN A 97 1.37 7.69 -21.58
CA ASN A 97 2.74 7.17 -21.44
C ASN A 97 2.72 5.71 -20.98
N LEU A 98 3.39 4.81 -21.71
CA LEU A 98 3.74 3.48 -21.22
C LEU A 98 4.98 3.62 -20.34
N ILE A 99 4.82 3.49 -19.04
CA ILE A 99 5.96 3.49 -18.13
C ILE A 99 6.44 2.05 -18.00
N THR A 100 7.61 1.79 -18.58
CA THR A 100 8.35 0.54 -18.48
C THR A 100 9.30 0.59 -17.29
N GLY A 101 9.00 -0.15 -16.24
CA GLY A 101 9.88 -0.36 -15.10
C GLY A 101 10.27 -1.82 -14.94
N TYR A 102 11.23 -2.10 -14.06
CA TYR A 102 11.52 -3.44 -13.58
C TYR A 102 11.14 -3.52 -12.11
N ALA A 103 10.34 -4.51 -11.75
CA ALA A 103 9.96 -4.74 -10.36
C ALA A 103 10.31 -6.16 -9.96
N HIS A 104 10.60 -6.36 -8.68
CA HIS A 104 10.83 -7.71 -8.15
C HIS A 104 9.54 -8.53 -8.29
N CYS A 105 9.61 -9.72 -8.90
CA CYS A 105 8.42 -10.53 -9.20
C CYS A 105 7.56 -10.80 -7.97
N GLY A 106 8.20 -11.02 -6.81
CA GLY A 106 7.51 -11.23 -5.55
C GLY A 106 6.73 -10.00 -5.05
N MET A 107 7.20 -8.79 -5.35
CA MET A 107 6.52 -7.55 -4.98
C MET A 107 5.35 -7.25 -5.90
N VAL A 108 5.49 -7.52 -7.20
CA VAL A 108 4.40 -7.43 -8.18
C VAL A 108 3.29 -8.41 -7.83
N ALA A 109 3.63 -9.67 -7.55
CA ALA A 109 2.67 -10.69 -7.13
C ALA A 109 1.94 -10.29 -5.84
N ALA A 110 2.68 -9.76 -4.85
CA ALA A 110 2.10 -9.25 -3.61
C ALA A 110 1.12 -8.09 -3.85
N ALA A 111 1.49 -7.13 -4.70
CA ALA A 111 0.65 -5.98 -5.03
C ALA A 111 -0.65 -6.41 -5.74
N HIS A 112 -0.57 -7.29 -6.74
CA HIS A 112 -1.77 -7.83 -7.40
C HIS A 112 -2.68 -8.60 -6.44
N TRP A 113 -2.08 -9.40 -5.55
CA TRP A 113 -2.86 -10.12 -4.55
C TRP A 113 -3.57 -9.17 -3.58
N ILE A 114 -2.89 -8.13 -3.08
CA ILE A 114 -3.52 -7.11 -2.24
C ILE A 114 -4.65 -6.40 -3.01
N ALA A 115 -4.42 -5.98 -4.25
CA ALA A 115 -5.44 -5.33 -5.08
C ALA A 115 -6.71 -6.19 -5.17
N LYS A 116 -6.55 -7.49 -5.50
CA LYS A 116 -7.67 -8.44 -5.55
C LYS A 116 -8.45 -8.52 -4.24
N CYS A 117 -7.77 -8.47 -3.09
CA CYS A 117 -8.41 -8.54 -1.78
C CYS A 117 -9.02 -7.20 -1.33
N ALA A 118 -8.38 -6.08 -1.64
CA ALA A 118 -8.74 -4.76 -1.17
C ALA A 118 -9.83 -4.08 -1.99
N THR A 119 -9.87 -4.30 -3.31
CA THR A 119 -10.77 -3.59 -4.23
C THR A 119 -12.25 -3.65 -3.83
N PRO A 120 -12.85 -4.82 -3.51
CA PRO A 120 -14.26 -4.87 -3.12
C PRO A 120 -14.57 -4.06 -1.86
N CYS A 121 -13.66 -4.08 -0.88
CA CYS A 121 -13.79 -3.32 0.36
C CYS A 121 -13.67 -1.81 0.09
N LEU A 122 -12.67 -1.40 -0.70
CA LEU A 122 -12.45 -0.01 -1.05
C LEU A 122 -13.59 0.57 -1.88
N LEU A 123 -14.12 -0.18 -2.86
CA LEU A 123 -15.29 0.25 -3.65
C LEU A 123 -16.50 0.52 -2.78
N LYS A 124 -16.80 -0.37 -1.83
CA LYS A 124 -17.88 -0.13 -0.87
C LYS A 124 -17.61 1.12 -0.03
N ALA A 125 -16.38 1.29 0.43
CA ALA A 125 -16.00 2.40 1.31
C ALA A 125 -16.06 3.77 0.60
N VAL A 126 -15.56 3.89 -0.63
CA VAL A 126 -15.62 5.15 -1.40
C VAL A 126 -17.05 5.52 -1.79
N ASN A 127 -17.92 4.53 -2.05
CA ASN A 127 -19.33 4.78 -2.30
C ASN A 127 -20.07 5.28 -1.05
N GLU A 128 -19.68 4.78 0.14
CA GLU A 128 -20.27 5.20 1.42
C GLU A 128 -19.73 6.55 1.90
N TYR A 129 -18.45 6.85 1.63
CA TYR A 129 -17.78 8.09 2.01
C TYR A 129 -17.05 8.71 0.81
N PRO A 130 -17.78 9.37 -0.10
CA PRO A 130 -17.21 9.92 -1.34
C PRO A 130 -16.24 11.09 -1.11
N ASP A 131 -16.25 11.71 0.08
CA ASP A 131 -15.30 12.75 0.47
C ASP A 131 -13.98 12.21 1.05
N TYR A 132 -13.81 10.88 1.11
CA TYR A 132 -12.60 10.25 1.62
C TYR A 132 -11.62 9.90 0.50
N ASN A 133 -10.33 10.10 0.76
CA ASN A 133 -9.26 9.74 -0.17
C ASN A 133 -8.66 8.37 0.16
N ILE A 134 -8.16 7.65 -0.84
CA ILE A 134 -7.39 6.43 -0.60
C ILE A 134 -5.91 6.79 -0.42
N LYS A 135 -5.29 6.26 0.63
CA LYS A 135 -3.86 6.45 0.92
C LYS A 135 -3.20 5.12 1.24
N ILE A 136 -2.28 4.72 0.39
CA ILE A 136 -1.54 3.47 0.48
C ILE A 136 -0.22 3.77 1.18
N ILE A 137 0.05 3.10 2.28
CA ILE A 137 1.24 3.38 3.10
C ILE A 137 2.00 2.10 3.44
N GLY A 138 3.31 2.22 3.54
CA GLY A 138 4.16 1.10 3.92
C GLY A 138 5.56 1.55 4.31
N HIS A 139 6.29 0.66 4.98
CA HIS A 139 7.71 0.86 5.29
C HIS A 139 8.56 -0.32 4.77
N SER A 140 9.82 -0.07 4.40
CA SER A 140 10.73 -1.11 3.89
C SER A 140 10.11 -1.88 2.71
N MET A 141 10.07 -3.22 2.75
CA MET A 141 9.37 -4.04 1.73
C MET A 141 7.92 -3.58 1.49
N GLY A 142 7.18 -3.22 2.55
CA GLY A 142 5.80 -2.77 2.43
C GLY A 142 5.68 -1.45 1.67
N ALA A 143 6.71 -0.61 1.71
CA ALA A 143 6.76 0.64 0.94
C ALA A 143 6.93 0.38 -0.56
N ALA A 144 7.73 -0.62 -0.94
CA ALA A 144 7.89 -1.01 -2.34
C ALA A 144 6.61 -1.62 -2.91
N VAL A 145 5.95 -2.51 -2.15
CA VAL A 145 4.64 -3.06 -2.53
C VAL A 145 3.57 -1.97 -2.59
N ALA A 146 3.59 -1.00 -1.67
CA ALA A 146 2.67 0.15 -1.66
C ALA A 146 2.79 0.99 -2.94
N ALA A 147 4.03 1.23 -3.40
CA ALA A 147 4.26 1.95 -4.65
C ALA A 147 3.65 1.22 -5.85
N ILE A 148 3.95 -0.07 -6.03
CA ILE A 148 3.41 -0.88 -7.13
C ILE A 148 1.88 -0.99 -7.04
N LEU A 149 1.35 -1.23 -5.84
CA LEU A 149 -0.09 -1.31 -5.61
C LEU A 149 -0.81 -0.02 -5.98
N SER A 150 -0.19 1.15 -5.76
CA SER A 150 -0.79 2.43 -6.11
C SER A 150 -1.02 2.58 -7.60
N TYR A 151 -0.11 2.09 -8.43
CA TYR A 151 -0.28 2.03 -9.88
C TYR A 151 -1.43 1.09 -10.26
N ILE A 152 -1.43 -0.13 -9.73
CA ILE A 152 -2.48 -1.12 -10.01
C ILE A 152 -3.87 -0.60 -9.62
N LEU A 153 -4.01 0.01 -8.43
CA LEU A 153 -5.30 0.52 -7.98
C LEU A 153 -5.80 1.69 -8.83
N ARG A 154 -4.90 2.56 -9.32
CA ARG A 154 -5.26 3.69 -10.20
C ARG A 154 -5.74 3.26 -11.59
N GLU A 155 -5.66 1.99 -11.96
CA GLU A 155 -6.32 1.47 -13.17
C GLU A 155 -7.85 1.40 -13.01
N HIS A 156 -8.36 1.50 -11.77
CA HIS A 156 -9.79 1.61 -11.47
C HIS A 156 -10.18 3.10 -11.38
N GLU A 157 -11.20 3.53 -12.12
CA GLU A 157 -11.59 4.95 -12.22
C GLU A 157 -11.89 5.58 -10.85
N GLU A 158 -12.57 4.83 -9.98
CA GLU A 158 -12.92 5.22 -8.61
C GLU A 158 -11.70 5.46 -7.71
N PHE A 159 -10.51 4.98 -8.10
CA PHE A 159 -9.29 5.02 -7.31
C PHE A 159 -8.20 5.89 -7.94
N LEU A 160 -8.50 6.65 -9.00
CA LEU A 160 -7.52 7.48 -9.71
C LEU A 160 -6.77 8.48 -8.80
N SER A 161 -7.45 9.03 -7.79
CA SER A 161 -6.89 9.98 -6.82
C SER A 161 -6.10 9.33 -5.68
N SER A 162 -5.92 8.01 -5.68
CA SER A 162 -5.19 7.29 -4.64
C SER A 162 -3.77 7.83 -4.49
N THR A 163 -3.33 8.05 -3.24
CA THR A 163 -1.97 8.53 -2.92
C THR A 163 -1.12 7.43 -2.30
N CYS A 164 0.20 7.51 -2.46
CA CYS A 164 1.14 6.56 -1.86
C CYS A 164 2.13 7.29 -0.95
N VAL A 165 2.35 6.76 0.26
CA VAL A 165 3.41 7.23 1.18
C VAL A 165 4.34 6.06 1.51
N ALA A 166 5.55 6.11 0.96
CA ALA A 166 6.54 5.05 1.05
C ALA A 166 7.70 5.44 2.00
N PHE A 167 7.85 4.72 3.12
CA PHE A 167 8.91 4.98 4.09
C PHE A 167 10.10 4.03 3.94
N GLY A 168 11.26 4.56 3.54
CA GLY A 168 12.51 3.79 3.43
C GLY A 168 12.39 2.53 2.57
N PRO A 169 11.94 2.62 1.29
CA PRO A 169 11.76 1.45 0.42
C PRO A 169 13.04 0.65 0.15
N GLY A 170 14.23 1.24 0.39
CA GLY A 170 15.51 0.57 0.26
C GLY A 170 15.81 0.06 -1.16
N MET A 171 16.82 -0.81 -1.25
CA MET A 171 17.40 -1.39 -2.49
C MET A 171 16.45 -2.25 -3.33
N TYR A 172 15.18 -2.38 -2.94
CA TYR A 172 14.20 -3.24 -3.60
C TYR A 172 13.31 -2.51 -4.60
N LEU A 173 13.41 -1.17 -4.66
CA LEU A 173 12.70 -0.36 -5.63
C LEU A 173 13.63 -0.06 -6.82
N CYS A 174 13.75 -1.00 -7.75
CA CYS A 174 14.38 -0.72 -9.05
C CYS A 174 13.34 -0.16 -10.04
N ILE A 175 12.50 0.79 -9.62
CA ILE A 175 11.70 1.57 -10.56
C ILE A 175 12.66 2.54 -11.26
N SER A 176 13.44 2.03 -12.20
CA SER A 176 14.14 2.87 -13.16
C SER A 176 13.05 3.63 -13.92
N TYR A 177 12.98 4.95 -13.68
CA TYR A 177 12.09 5.92 -14.33
C TYR A 177 10.62 5.91 -13.88
N CYS A 178 10.36 6.49 -12.71
CA CYS A 178 9.10 7.20 -12.47
C CYS A 178 9.32 8.35 -11.49
N ILE A 179 9.25 9.57 -12.04
CA ILE A 179 9.20 10.82 -11.29
C ILE A 179 7.79 10.91 -10.66
N PHE A 180 7.73 11.35 -9.39
CA PHE A 180 6.50 11.64 -8.64
C PHE A 180 5.71 12.80 -9.25
#